data_AF-A0A7C9ESC4-F1
#
_entry.id   AF-A0A7C9ESC4-F1
#
_cell.length_a   1.000
_cell.length_b   1.000
_cell.length_c   1.000
_cell.angle_alpha   90.00
_cell.angle_beta   90.00
_cell.angle_gamma   90.00
#
_symmetry.space_group_name_H-M   'P 1'
#
loop_
_entity.id
_entity.type
_entity.pdbx_description
1 polymer ?
#
loop_
_entity_poly.entity_id
_entity_poly.type
_entity_poly.pdbx_seq_one_letter_code
_entity_poly.pdbx_strand_id
1 'polypeptide(L)'
;LSHLLFSIASSSASFRRRKPFLKLWYTPNSTRALLFLESPPSIDPEHLGLPPAVVSADISRFPYSFPRGQRSAIRVARIVKEAVDRDEQNVRWFVFGDDDTVFF
;
A
#
# COMPACT_ATOMS: atom_id res chain seq x y z
N LEU A 1 -4.33 18.22 3.69
CA LEU A 1 -3.97 16.80 3.43
C LEU A 1 -3.56 16.50 1.99
N SER A 2 -3.92 17.31 0.99
CA SER A 2 -3.61 17.05 -0.43
C SER A 2 -2.11 16.94 -0.79
N HIS A 3 -1.22 17.39 0.10
CA HIS A 3 0.23 17.30 -0.08
C HIS A 3 0.87 16.07 0.60
N LEU A 4 0.07 15.21 1.21
CA LEU A 4 0.50 13.91 1.75
C LEU A 4 0.08 12.80 0.78
N LEU A 5 0.94 11.80 0.61
CA LEU A 5 0.60 10.53 -0.04
C LEU A 5 0.76 9.39 0.96
N PHE A 6 -0.35 8.73 1.32
CA PHE A 6 -0.33 7.53 2.14
C PHE A 6 -0.09 6.30 1.25
N SER A 7 1.00 5.59 1.47
CA SER A 7 1.37 4.38 0.72
C SER A 7 1.25 3.19 1.66
N ILE A 8 0.20 2.41 1.48
CA ILE A 8 -0.16 1.32 2.39
C ILE A 8 0.33 -0.01 1.83
N ALA A 9 1.25 -0.66 2.53
CA ALA A 9 1.70 -1.99 2.18
C ALA A 9 0.69 -3.04 2.66
N SER A 10 0.39 -4.00 1.80
CA SER A 10 -0.52 -5.10 2.11
C SER A 10 -0.11 -6.37 1.39
N SER A 11 -0.85 -7.45 1.66
CA SER A 11 -0.78 -8.68 0.89
C SER A 11 -2.17 -9.13 0.46
N SER A 12 -2.28 -9.80 -0.67
CA SER A 12 -3.54 -10.33 -1.17
C SER A 12 -4.16 -11.32 -0.17
N ALA A 13 -3.33 -12.00 0.62
CA ALA A 13 -3.76 -12.89 1.70
C ALA A 13 -4.37 -12.16 2.92
N SER A 14 -3.77 -11.03 3.35
CA SER A 14 -4.22 -10.28 4.54
C SER A 14 -5.31 -9.25 4.22
N PHE A 15 -5.28 -8.69 3.02
CA PHE A 15 -6.07 -7.55 2.60
C PHE A 15 -7.57 -7.75 2.80
N ARG A 16 -8.12 -8.92 2.42
CA ARG A 16 -9.56 -9.21 2.56
C ARG A 16 -10.05 -9.05 3.99
N ARG A 17 -9.25 -9.44 4.98
CA ARG A 17 -9.59 -9.34 6.41
C ARG A 17 -9.29 -7.96 6.99
N ARG A 18 -8.31 -7.24 6.42
CA ARG A 18 -7.78 -5.98 6.96
C ARG A 18 -8.37 -4.73 6.28
N LYS A 19 -9.08 -4.88 5.15
CA LYS A 19 -9.81 -3.78 4.51
C LYS A 19 -10.70 -2.94 5.44
N PRO A 20 -11.35 -3.48 6.51
CA PRO A 20 -12.12 -2.64 7.42
C PRO A 20 -11.27 -1.58 8.15
N PHE A 21 -10.00 -1.84 8.45
CA PHE A 21 -9.12 -0.85 9.09
C PHE A 21 -8.88 0.36 8.19
N LEU A 22 -8.70 0.13 6.89
CA LEU A 22 -8.55 1.21 5.91
C LEU A 22 -9.80 2.10 5.86
N LYS A 23 -10.99 1.49 5.94
CA LYS A 23 -12.27 2.22 5.93
C LYS A 23 -12.47 3.14 7.16
N LEU A 24 -11.70 2.96 8.24
CA LEU A 24 -11.82 3.80 9.43
C LEU A 24 -11.27 5.21 9.23
N TRP A 25 -10.27 5.38 8.34
CA TRP A 25 -9.56 6.65 8.18
C TRP A 25 -9.49 7.13 6.73
N TYR A 26 -9.59 6.23 5.75
CA TYR A 26 -9.61 6.61 4.35
C TYR A 26 -10.99 7.13 3.94
N THR A 27 -11.00 8.37 3.45
CA THR A 27 -12.19 8.97 2.82
C THR A 27 -11.90 9.28 1.35
N PRO A 28 -12.68 8.74 0.39
CA PRO A 28 -12.54 9.06 -1.03
C PRO A 28 -12.54 10.56 -1.29
N ASN A 29 -11.75 11.01 -2.28
CA ASN A 29 -11.58 12.41 -2.67
C ASN A 29 -10.95 13.36 -1.63
N SER A 30 -10.90 12.96 -0.35
CA SER A 30 -10.31 13.77 0.73
C SER A 30 -8.93 13.25 1.15
N THR A 31 -8.76 11.92 1.14
CA THR A 31 -7.53 11.23 1.50
C THR A 31 -6.83 10.73 0.25
N ARG A 32 -5.56 11.10 0.05
CA ARG A 32 -4.74 10.58 -1.03
C ARG A 32 -3.95 9.37 -0.53
N ALA A 33 -4.43 8.18 -0.86
CA ALA A 33 -3.80 6.93 -0.47
C ALA A 33 -3.67 5.97 -1.65
N LEU A 34 -2.67 5.08 -1.60
CA LEU A 34 -2.46 3.98 -2.52
C LEU A 34 -2.26 2.70 -1.71
N LEU A 35 -2.89 1.62 -2.15
CA LEU A 35 -2.73 0.30 -1.56
C LEU A 35 -1.81 -0.55 -2.43
N PHE A 36 -0.64 -0.93 -1.93
CA PHE A 36 0.32 -1.74 -2.65
C PHE A 36 0.15 -3.23 -2.32
N LEU A 37 -0.01 -4.06 -3.35
CA LEU A 37 -0.21 -5.52 -3.27
C LEU A 37 0.81 -6.26 -4.15
N GLU A 38 1.08 -7.54 -3.85
CA GLU A 38 1.89 -8.39 -4.75
C GLU A 38 1.16 -8.86 -6.00
N SER A 39 -0.17 -8.84 -5.99
CA SER A 39 -1.00 -9.32 -7.09
C SER A 39 -2.28 -8.52 -7.19
N PRO A 40 -2.96 -8.54 -8.35
CA PRO A 40 -4.22 -7.85 -8.51
C PRO A 40 -5.22 -8.29 -7.43
N PRO A 41 -5.94 -7.35 -6.79
CA PRO A 41 -7.00 -7.71 -5.85
C PRO A 41 -8.11 -8.48 -6.60
N SER A 42 -8.76 -9.42 -5.90
CA SER A 42 -9.98 -10.06 -6.42
C SER A 42 -11.04 -9.00 -6.71
N ILE A 43 -11.77 -9.12 -7.82
CA ILE A 43 -12.88 -8.20 -8.14
C ILE A 43 -13.96 -8.35 -7.06
N ASP A 44 -14.05 -7.38 -6.14
CA ASP A 44 -15.02 -7.34 -5.04
C ASP A 44 -15.78 -5.99 -5.09
N PRO A 45 -17.12 -5.97 -5.14
CA PRO A 45 -17.92 -4.75 -5.08
C PRO A 45 -17.60 -3.87 -3.86
N GLU A 46 -17.09 -4.44 -2.77
CA GLU A 46 -16.74 -3.71 -1.54
C GLU A 46 -15.46 -2.86 -1.65
N HIS A 47 -14.80 -2.81 -2.81
CA HIS A 47 -13.72 -1.86 -3.09
C HIS A 47 -14.21 -0.42 -3.21
N LEU A 48 -15.52 -0.20 -3.32
CA LEU A 48 -16.13 1.12 -3.17
C LEU A 48 -15.78 1.65 -1.76
N GLY A 49 -14.95 2.70 -1.71
CA GLY A 49 -14.48 3.29 -0.47
C GLY A 49 -13.14 2.76 0.05
N LEU A 50 -12.33 2.09 -0.78
CA LEU A 50 -10.93 1.76 -0.48
C LEU A 50 -9.95 2.60 -1.32
N PRO A 51 -8.68 2.74 -0.90
CA PRO A 51 -7.65 3.33 -1.73
C PRO A 51 -7.47 2.56 -3.05
N PRO A 52 -7.12 3.24 -4.16
CA PRO A 52 -6.72 2.57 -5.39
C PRO A 52 -5.59 1.55 -5.15
N ALA A 53 -5.76 0.34 -5.67
CA ALA A 53 -4.76 -0.71 -5.58
C ALA A 53 -3.69 -0.57 -6.68
N VAL A 54 -2.44 -0.75 -6.29
CA VAL A 54 -1.25 -0.78 -7.16
C VAL A 54 -0.56 -2.12 -6.96
N VAL A 55 -0.28 -2.83 -8.04
CA VAL A 55 0.51 -4.06 -7.99
C VAL A 55 1.98 -3.67 -7.98
N SER A 56 2.68 -4.02 -6.91
CA SER A 56 4.11 -3.74 -6.74
C SER A 56 4.95 -4.65 -7.64
N ALA A 57 6.10 -4.16 -8.10
CA ALA A 57 6.93 -4.88 -9.05
C ALA A 57 7.54 -6.15 -8.44
N ASP A 58 7.91 -7.10 -9.31
CA ASP A 58 8.55 -8.33 -8.89
C ASP A 58 9.85 -8.09 -8.11
N ILE A 59 9.94 -8.75 -6.95
CA ILE A 59 11.08 -8.71 -6.03
C ILE A 59 11.92 -9.98 -6.04
N SER A 60 11.62 -10.96 -6.91
CA SER A 60 12.30 -12.26 -6.95
C SER A 60 13.82 -12.12 -7.18
N ARG A 61 14.23 -11.15 -8.01
CA ARG A 61 15.64 -10.86 -8.34
C ARG A 61 16.47 -10.29 -7.20
N PHE A 62 15.86 -9.77 -6.14
CA PHE A 62 16.61 -9.20 -5.03
C PHE A 62 17.09 -10.32 -4.09
N PRO A 63 18.37 -10.30 -3.67
CA PRO A 63 18.88 -11.28 -2.72
C PRO A 63 18.21 -11.09 -1.35
N TYR A 64 17.92 -12.21 -0.70
CA TYR A 64 17.41 -12.22 0.67
C TYR A 64 18.09 -13.36 1.43
N SER A 65 19.01 -13.01 2.32
CA SER A 65 19.86 -13.99 3.03
C SER A 65 19.41 -14.22 4.47
N PHE A 66 18.43 -13.47 4.99
CA PHE A 66 17.98 -13.60 6.38
C PHE A 66 16.97 -14.76 6.53
N PRO A 67 17.34 -15.90 7.13
CA PRO A 67 16.51 -17.11 7.05
C PRO A 67 15.22 -17.05 7.88
N ARG A 68 15.18 -16.20 8.90
CA ARG A 68 14.02 -16.05 9.81
C ARG A 68 13.06 -14.96 9.37
N GLY A 69 13.38 -14.21 8.32
CA GLY A 69 12.53 -13.12 7.87
C GLY A 69 11.70 -13.49 6.65
N GLN A 70 10.76 -12.61 6.32
CA GLN A 70 9.91 -12.76 5.16
C GLN A 70 10.45 -11.95 3.98
N ARG A 71 10.48 -12.55 2.79
CA ARG A 71 10.85 -11.84 1.55
C ARG A 71 9.92 -10.65 1.26
N SER A 72 8.70 -10.64 1.80
CA SER A 72 7.77 -9.50 1.75
C SER A 72 8.38 -8.20 2.30
N ALA A 73 9.36 -8.28 3.22
CA ALA A 73 10.08 -7.10 3.71
C ALA A 73 10.82 -6.32 2.59
N ILE A 74 11.29 -7.01 1.55
CA ILE A 74 11.87 -6.34 0.38
C ILE A 74 10.81 -5.50 -0.34
N ARG A 75 9.57 -6.01 -0.41
CA ARG A 75 8.47 -5.28 -1.05
C ARG A 75 8.13 -4.00 -0.28
N VAL A 76 8.14 -4.02 1.04
CA VAL A 76 7.95 -2.81 1.86
C VAL A 76 8.96 -1.72 1.48
N ALA A 77 10.25 -2.09 1.38
CA ALA A 77 11.29 -1.15 0.93
C ALA A 77 11.08 -0.71 -0.53
N ARG A 78 10.64 -1.62 -1.40
CA ARG A 78 10.38 -1.36 -2.82
C ARG A 78 9.23 -0.36 -3.02
N ILE A 79 8.18 -0.45 -2.21
CA ILE A 79 7.02 0.45 -2.24
C ILE A 79 7.44 1.91 -2.04
N VAL A 80 8.47 2.18 -1.24
CA VAL A 80 9.00 3.54 -1.07
C VAL A 80 9.46 4.13 -2.41
N LYS A 81 10.26 3.37 -3.16
CA LYS A 81 10.71 3.80 -4.48
C LYS A 81 9.53 3.94 -5.45
N GLU A 82 8.63 2.95 -5.47
CA GLU A 82 7.50 2.95 -6.39
C GLU A 82 6.54 4.10 -6.13
N ALA A 83 6.30 4.48 -4.87
CA ALA A 83 5.48 5.63 -4.53
C ALA A 83 6.10 6.95 -5.02
N VAL A 84 7.43 7.10 -4.91
CA VAL A 84 8.15 8.30 -5.38
C VAL A 84 8.18 8.36 -6.90
N ASP A 85 8.46 7.25 -7.59
CA ASP A 85 8.56 7.17 -9.05
C ASP A 85 7.21 7.47 -9.76
N ARG A 86 6.09 7.42 -9.03
CA ARG A 86 4.77 7.77 -9.57
C ARG A 86 4.58 9.26 -9.83
N ASP A 87 5.42 10.11 -9.23
CA ASP A 87 5.41 11.57 -9.46
C ASP A 87 4.00 12.20 -9.31
N GLU A 88 3.26 11.78 -8.28
CA GLU A 88 1.92 12.28 -8.00
C GLU A 88 1.98 13.79 -7.71
N GLN A 89 1.16 14.57 -8.43
CA GLN A 89 1.24 16.03 -8.39
C GLN A 89 0.98 16.61 -7.00
N ASN A 90 1.75 17.63 -6.61
CA ASN A 90 1.61 18.37 -5.35
C ASN A 90 1.85 17.52 -4.08
N VAL A 91 2.53 16.36 -4.18
CA VAL A 91 3.02 15.64 -2.99
C VAL A 91 4.26 16.33 -2.43
N ARG A 92 4.31 16.50 -1.10
CA ARG A 92 5.47 17.00 -0.36
C ARG A 92 5.98 16.00 0.67
N TRP A 93 5.08 15.17 1.20
CA TRP A 93 5.41 14.15 2.20
C TRP A 93 4.79 12.82 1.82
N PHE A 94 5.56 11.76 2.06
CA PHE A 94 5.14 10.38 1.90
C PHE A 94 4.95 9.78 3.29
N VAL A 95 3.80 9.14 3.50
CA VAL A 95 3.46 8.45 4.74
C VAL A 95 3.34 6.97 4.40
N PHE A 96 4.11 6.13 5.09
CA PHE A 96 4.11 4.68 4.87
C PHE A 96 3.48 3.98 6.08
N GLY A 97 2.64 2.98 5.81
CA GLY A 97 2.03 2.14 6.84
C GLY A 97 1.62 0.79 6.27
N ASP A 98 1.22 -0.12 7.14
CA ASP A 98 0.67 -1.42 6.76
C ASP A 98 -0.86 -1.38 6.75
N ASP A 99 -1.49 -2.43 6.20
CA ASP A 99 -2.94 -2.59 6.11
C ASP A 99 -3.66 -2.77 7.47
N ASP A 100 -2.92 -2.86 8.57
CA ASP A 100 -3.40 -2.83 9.96
C ASP A 100 -3.06 -1.51 10.70
N THR A 101 -2.57 -0.49 9.98
CA THR A 101 -2.32 0.84 10.53
C THR A 101 -3.53 1.76 10.37
N VAL A 102 -3.83 2.56 11.41
CA VAL A 102 -4.87 3.60 11.40
C VAL A 102 -4.23 4.97 11.62
N PHE A 103 -4.60 5.94 10.81
CA PHE A 103 -4.12 7.33 10.88
C PHE A 103 -5.26 8.25 11.35
N PHE A 104 -4.95 9.29 12.13
CA PHE A 104 -5.89 10.26 12.68
C PHE A 104 -5.39 11.70 12.51
#